data_AF-I4AFX4-F1
#
_entry.id   AF-I4AFX4-F1
#
_cell.length_a   1.000
_cell.length_b   1.000
_cell.length_c   1.000
_cell.angle_alpha   90.00
_cell.angle_beta   90.00
_cell.angle_gamma   90.00
#
_symmetry.space_group_name_H-M   'P 1'
#
loop_
_entity.id
_entity.type
_entity.pdbx_description
1 polymer ?
#
loop_
_entity_poly.entity_id
_entity_poly.type
_entity_poly.pdbx_seq_one_letter_code
_entity_poly.pdbx_strand_id
1 'polypeptide(L)'
;MAKTYRRGGRRPIRREEDPHRINRRIRAKEIRIVGDDVENGIYSTADALEIAQKLGLDLVEIAPNGTPPVCKIIDYSKFKYEQKKKQKELKANAHKVVVKEIRFGPNTNEHDLDFKTKHAQKFLEEGNKVKAYVQFAGRTIVFKDRGREILDRFAEAIEEQGKPEGYPKMEGKRMIIMFTPKAIPKPKKKAESSKSETSKSSKSSKENESKKVDAKADEKPKVIKSSKEPKNESGKGSENKDSKKDEKIPTTKKPSPKKDKGEEK
;
A
#
# COMPACT_ATOMS: atom_id res chain seq x y z
N MET A 1 39.75 26.69 29.43
CA MET A 1 38.38 26.30 29.84
C MET A 1 37.99 25.00 29.15
N ALA A 2 37.93 23.88 29.89
CA ALA A 2 37.55 22.58 29.34
C ALA A 2 36.02 22.48 29.20
N LYS A 3 35.53 22.21 27.98
CA LYS A 3 34.10 21.94 27.73
C LYS A 3 33.72 20.59 28.32
N THR A 4 32.98 20.60 29.42
CA THR A 4 32.36 19.40 29.98
C THR A 4 31.21 18.96 29.08
N TYR A 5 31.43 17.90 28.30
CA TYR A 5 30.35 17.20 27.61
C TYR A 5 29.44 16.58 28.69
N ARG A 6 28.29 17.21 28.96
CA ARG A 6 27.23 16.60 29.76
C ARG A 6 26.85 15.28 29.09
N ARG A 7 27.24 14.15 29.70
CA ARG A 7 26.80 12.81 29.30
C ARG A 7 25.28 12.82 29.31
N GLY A 8 24.68 12.77 28.12
CA GLY A 8 23.23 12.71 27.95
C GLY A 8 22.67 11.58 28.79
N GLY A 9 21.75 11.90 29.71
CA GLY A 9 21.09 10.90 30.55
C GLY A 9 20.46 9.82 29.68
N ARG A 10 20.70 8.56 30.03
CA ARG A 10 20.02 7.42 29.40
C ARG A 10 18.53 7.66 29.52
N ARG A 11 17.86 7.93 28.39
CA ARG A 11 16.39 8.01 28.36
C ARG A 11 15.85 6.69 28.93
N PRO A 12 14.93 6.72 29.90
CA PRO A 12 14.36 5.50 30.44
C PRO A 12 13.74 4.71 29.29
N ILE A 13 14.09 3.42 29.21
CA ILE A 13 13.50 2.50 28.24
C ILE A 13 12.01 2.45 28.56
N ARG A 14 11.18 3.05 27.71
CA ARG A 14 9.73 2.99 27.84
C ARG A 14 9.32 1.54 27.62
N ARG A 15 8.96 0.84 28.70
CA ARG A 15 8.40 -0.51 28.61
C ARG A 15 7.12 -0.41 27.79
N GLU A 16 7.04 -1.13 26.69
CA GLU A 16 5.78 -1.32 25.97
C GLU A 16 4.85 -2.08 26.92
N GLU A 17 3.85 -1.39 27.46
CA GLU A 17 2.81 -2.02 28.26
C GLU A 17 2.05 -3.02 27.39
N ASP A 18 1.77 -4.20 27.95
CA ASP A 18 1.00 -5.22 27.27
C ASP A 18 -0.42 -4.71 26.99
N PRO A 19 -0.89 -4.72 25.73
CA PRO A 19 -2.19 -4.16 25.37
C PRO A 19 -3.38 -4.97 25.89
N HIS A 20 -3.16 -6.24 26.28
CA HIS A 20 -4.22 -7.17 26.67
C HIS A 20 -4.14 -7.54 28.14
N ARG A 21 -5.29 -7.60 28.81
CA ARG A 21 -5.41 -8.13 30.17
C ARG A 21 -5.55 -9.64 30.08
N ILE A 22 -4.86 -10.35 30.98
CA ILE A 22 -4.81 -11.81 31.00
C ILE A 22 -5.20 -12.35 32.38
N ASN A 23 -5.86 -13.49 32.40
CA ASN A 23 -6.21 -14.25 33.59
C ASN A 23 -6.81 -13.35 34.69
N ARG A 24 -6.14 -13.27 35.85
CA ARG A 24 -6.56 -12.48 37.02
C ARG A 24 -6.53 -10.96 36.81
N ARG A 25 -5.97 -10.47 35.69
CA ARG A 25 -5.99 -9.04 35.36
C ARG A 25 -7.33 -8.60 34.76
N ILE A 26 -8.18 -9.55 34.37
CA ILE A 26 -9.54 -9.30 33.87
C ILE A 26 -10.43 -8.91 35.05
N ARG A 27 -11.15 -7.79 34.92
CA ARG A 27 -11.96 -7.21 36.02
C ARG A 27 -13.46 -7.45 35.89
N ALA A 28 -13.91 -7.95 34.75
CA ALA A 28 -15.33 -8.20 34.49
C ALA A 28 -15.82 -9.42 35.29
N LYS A 29 -17.10 -9.40 35.69
CA LYS A 29 -17.74 -10.53 36.38
C LYS A 29 -18.23 -11.60 35.40
N GLU A 30 -18.75 -11.14 34.27
CA GLU A 30 -19.26 -11.98 33.18
C GLU A 30 -18.46 -11.66 31.93
N ILE A 31 -18.09 -12.70 31.18
CA ILE A 31 -17.31 -12.61 29.96
C ILE A 31 -17.92 -13.51 28.89
N ARG A 32 -17.82 -13.09 27.64
CA ARG A 32 -18.14 -13.93 26.49
C ARG A 32 -16.88 -14.67 26.06
N ILE A 33 -16.90 -15.99 26.15
CA ILE A 33 -15.80 -16.83 25.69
C ILE A 33 -16.01 -17.10 24.20
N VAL A 34 -14.92 -16.96 23.44
CA VAL A 34 -14.81 -17.45 22.06
C VAL A 34 -13.63 -18.41 22.02
N GLY A 35 -13.80 -19.59 21.46
CA GLY A 35 -12.76 -20.61 21.40
C GLY A 35 -13.00 -21.59 20.27
N ASP A 36 -11.93 -22.21 19.80
CA ASP A 36 -12.02 -23.32 18.85
C ASP A 36 -12.23 -24.65 19.62
N ASP A 37 -11.71 -24.73 20.86
CA ASP A 37 -11.79 -25.88 21.76
C ASP A 37 -12.85 -25.76 22.87
N VAL A 38 -13.63 -24.66 22.91
CA VAL A 38 -14.61 -24.36 23.97
C VAL A 38 -15.90 -23.83 23.36
N GLU A 39 -17.03 -24.20 23.94
CA GLU A 39 -18.33 -23.69 23.51
C GLU A 39 -18.42 -22.16 23.67
N ASN A 40 -18.89 -21.51 22.62
CA ASN A 40 -19.05 -20.06 22.60
C ASN A 40 -20.28 -19.67 23.42
N GLY A 41 -20.06 -18.96 24.53
CA GLY A 41 -21.12 -18.64 25.48
C GLY A 41 -20.73 -17.52 26.43
N ILE A 42 -21.67 -17.15 27.29
CA ILE A 42 -21.44 -16.22 28.39
C ILE A 42 -21.14 -17.06 29.63
N TYR A 43 -19.99 -16.80 30.25
CA TYR A 43 -19.52 -17.50 31.44
C TYR A 43 -19.13 -16.49 32.51
N SER A 44 -19.13 -16.92 33.77
CA SER A 44 -18.49 -16.14 34.82
C SER A 44 -16.97 -16.13 34.61
N THR A 45 -16.29 -15.10 35.09
CA THR A 45 -14.81 -15.05 35.03
C THR A 45 -14.15 -16.20 35.79
N ALA A 46 -14.79 -16.69 36.86
CA ALA A 46 -14.27 -17.82 37.62
C ALA A 46 -14.30 -19.12 36.79
N ASP A 47 -15.45 -19.44 36.19
CA ASP A 47 -15.60 -20.65 35.36
C ASP A 47 -14.65 -20.62 34.16
N ALA A 48 -14.52 -19.45 33.52
CA ALA A 48 -13.62 -19.27 32.39
C ALA A 48 -12.14 -19.49 32.77
N LEU A 49 -11.73 -19.07 33.97
CA LEU A 49 -10.38 -19.29 34.47
C LEU A 49 -10.13 -20.77 34.78
N GLU A 50 -11.13 -21.50 35.29
CA GLU A 50 -11.01 -22.94 35.50
C GLU A 50 -10.88 -23.70 34.18
N ILE A 51 -11.68 -23.33 33.17
CA ILE A 51 -11.60 -23.95 31.84
C ILE A 51 -10.22 -23.69 31.22
N ALA A 52 -9.71 -22.45 31.31
CA ALA A 52 -8.37 -22.11 30.82
C ALA A 52 -7.27 -22.94 31.53
N GLN A 53 -7.37 -23.11 32.86
CA GLN A 53 -6.42 -23.93 33.64
C GLN A 53 -6.49 -25.41 33.28
N LYS A 54 -7.70 -25.98 33.09
CA LYS A 54 -7.89 -27.37 32.66
C LYS A 54 -7.25 -27.65 31.30
N LEU A 55 -7.27 -26.67 30.41
CA LEU A 55 -6.64 -26.74 29.09
C LEU A 55 -5.14 -26.38 29.10
N GLY A 56 -4.61 -25.87 30.23
CA GLY A 56 -3.23 -25.38 30.31
C GLY A 56 -2.98 -24.13 29.46
N LEU A 57 -4.02 -23.34 29.18
CA LEU A 57 -3.98 -22.13 28.35
C LEU A 57 -4.28 -20.88 29.18
N ASP A 58 -4.09 -19.70 28.58
CA ASP A 58 -4.41 -18.42 29.21
C ASP A 58 -5.76 -17.87 28.75
N LEU A 59 -6.47 -17.23 29.66
CA LEU A 59 -7.65 -16.43 29.36
C LEU A 59 -7.21 -15.01 28.98
N VAL A 60 -7.40 -14.63 27.72
CA VAL A 60 -6.96 -13.33 27.18
C VAL A 60 -8.17 -12.47 26.81
N GLU A 61 -8.24 -11.26 27.35
CA GLU A 61 -9.25 -10.27 26.98
C GLU A 61 -8.89 -9.61 25.64
N ILE A 62 -9.67 -9.90 24.59
CA ILE A 62 -9.42 -9.36 23.22
C ILE A 62 -10.17 -8.05 23.02
N ALA A 63 -11.44 -7.98 23.45
CA ALA A 63 -12.29 -6.81 23.26
C ALA A 63 -12.90 -6.36 24.60
N PRO A 64 -12.30 -5.36 25.26
CA PRO A 64 -12.79 -4.85 26.55
C PRO A 64 -14.06 -3.99 26.42
N ASN A 65 -14.35 -3.46 25.23
CA ASN A 65 -15.43 -2.49 25.02
C ASN A 65 -16.83 -3.13 24.88
N GLY A 66 -16.92 -4.46 24.90
CA GLY A 66 -18.20 -5.18 24.75
C GLY A 66 -18.95 -5.33 26.08
N THR A 67 -20.27 -5.50 26.02
CA THR A 67 -21.11 -5.87 27.16
C THR A 67 -21.84 -7.19 26.85
N PRO A 68 -21.38 -8.35 27.35
CA PRO A 68 -20.18 -8.61 28.14
C PRO A 68 -18.86 -8.58 27.32
N PRO A 69 -17.70 -8.31 27.95
CA PRO A 69 -16.39 -8.27 27.26
C PRO A 69 -16.02 -9.63 26.67
N VAL A 70 -15.26 -9.61 25.57
CA VAL A 70 -14.93 -10.82 24.80
C VAL A 70 -13.54 -11.30 25.18
N CYS A 71 -13.49 -12.53 25.69
CA CYS A 71 -12.27 -13.24 26.07
C CYS A 71 -12.05 -14.46 25.17
N LYS A 72 -10.79 -14.75 24.85
CA LYS A 72 -10.38 -15.95 24.12
C LYS A 72 -9.44 -16.78 25.00
N ILE A 73 -9.63 -18.10 25.02
CA ILE A 73 -8.72 -19.03 25.71
C ILE A 73 -7.67 -19.46 24.70
N ILE A 74 -6.43 -18.99 24.87
CA ILE A 74 -5.30 -19.21 23.95
C ILE A 74 -3.96 -19.11 24.69
N ASP A 75 -2.90 -19.66 24.12
CA ASP A 75 -1.53 -19.38 24.58
C ASP A 75 -1.16 -17.91 24.27
N TYR A 76 -0.97 -17.11 25.32
CA TYR A 76 -0.66 -15.68 25.21
C TYR A 76 0.69 -15.42 24.52
N SER A 77 1.69 -16.26 24.76
CA SER A 77 3.04 -16.10 24.19
C SER A 77 3.00 -16.30 22.68
N LYS A 78 2.33 -17.36 22.22
CA LYS A 78 2.11 -17.64 20.80
C LYS A 78 1.29 -16.54 20.13
N PHE A 79 0.20 -16.10 20.77
CA PHE A 79 -0.63 -15.02 20.27
C PHE A 79 0.15 -13.70 20.10
N LYS A 80 0.98 -13.33 21.09
CA LYS A 80 1.82 -12.13 21.03
C LYS A 80 2.85 -12.20 19.90
N TYR A 81 3.41 -13.38 19.66
CA TYR A 81 4.32 -13.61 18.54
C TYR A 81 3.60 -13.44 17.19
N GLU A 82 2.44 -14.07 17.01
CA GLU A 82 1.63 -13.97 15.80
C GLU A 82 1.14 -12.54 15.53
N GLN A 83 0.69 -11.84 16.57
CA GLN A 83 0.34 -10.41 16.51
C GLN A 83 1.53 -9.57 16.03
N LYS A 84 2.71 -9.78 16.62
CA LYS A 84 3.93 -9.05 16.21
C LYS A 84 4.33 -9.40 14.78
N LYS A 85 4.23 -10.67 14.36
CA LYS A 85 4.53 -11.11 13.00
C LYS A 85 3.57 -10.47 12.00
N LYS A 86 2.26 -10.57 12.23
CA LYS A 86 1.22 -9.92 11.42
C LYS A 86 1.42 -8.41 11.35
N GLN A 87 1.70 -7.74 12.48
CA GLN A 87 1.97 -6.29 12.49
C GLN A 87 3.23 -5.92 11.70
N LYS A 88 4.29 -6.74 11.76
CA LYS A 88 5.50 -6.54 10.96
C LYS A 88 5.22 -6.74 9.46
N GLU A 89 4.47 -7.78 9.11
CA GLU A 89 4.06 -8.04 7.72
C GLU A 89 3.18 -6.90 7.18
N LEU A 90 2.21 -6.43 7.96
CA LEU A 90 1.38 -5.27 7.60
C LEU A 90 2.21 -4.01 7.41
N LYS A 91 3.17 -3.74 8.31
CA LYS A 91 4.08 -2.60 8.20
C LYS A 91 5.05 -2.72 7.03
N ALA A 92 5.47 -3.93 6.68
CA ALA A 92 6.35 -4.19 5.53
C ALA A 92 5.59 -4.09 4.20
N ASN A 93 4.34 -4.55 4.17
CA ASN A 93 3.45 -4.48 3.01
C ASN A 93 2.87 -3.08 2.79
N ALA A 94 2.80 -2.25 3.84
CA ALA A 94 2.38 -0.87 3.72
C ALA A 94 3.39 -0.09 2.86
N HIS A 95 2.95 0.35 1.69
CA HIS A 95 3.74 1.22 0.83
C HIS A 95 4.00 2.55 1.54
N LYS A 96 5.27 2.85 1.82
CA LYS A 96 5.65 4.14 2.40
C LYS A 96 5.62 5.19 1.29
N VAL A 97 4.53 5.96 1.25
CA VAL A 97 4.41 7.10 0.32
C VAL A 97 5.41 8.17 0.76
N VAL A 98 6.50 8.32 0.01
CA VAL A 98 7.49 9.37 0.21
C VAL A 98 7.18 10.54 -0.72
N VAL A 99 7.42 11.76 -0.25
CA VAL A 99 7.39 12.95 -1.11
C VAL A 99 8.76 13.12 -1.75
N LYS A 100 8.83 12.96 -3.08
CA LYS A 100 10.04 13.19 -3.88
C LYS A 100 10.01 14.60 -4.42
N GLU A 101 11.12 15.32 -4.27
CA GLU A 101 11.21 16.70 -4.73
C GLU A 101 11.97 16.78 -6.06
N ILE A 102 11.44 17.57 -7.01
CA ILE A 102 12.08 17.86 -8.28
C ILE A 102 12.28 19.36 -8.40
N ARG A 103 13.53 19.76 -8.57
CA ARG A 103 13.93 21.16 -8.67
C ARG A 103 14.09 21.60 -10.11
N PHE A 104 13.49 22.72 -10.44
CA PHE A 104 13.63 23.44 -11.70
C PHE A 104 14.33 24.78 -11.49
N GLY A 105 15.05 25.22 -12.51
CA GLY A 105 15.58 26.58 -12.60
C GLY A 105 14.67 27.45 -13.47
N PRO A 106 14.74 28.79 -13.36
CA PRO A 106 13.98 29.70 -14.21
C PRO A 106 14.41 29.63 -15.69
N ASN A 107 15.62 29.15 -15.97
CA ASN A 107 16.19 29.00 -17.31
C ASN A 107 16.38 27.51 -17.70
N THR A 108 15.43 26.64 -17.32
CA THR A 108 15.47 25.22 -17.71
C THR A 108 15.29 25.07 -19.22
N ASN A 109 16.10 24.19 -19.82
CA ASN A 109 16.01 23.82 -21.24
C ASN A 109 15.02 22.66 -21.44
N GLU A 110 14.50 22.50 -22.66
CA GLU A 110 13.51 21.45 -22.99
C GLU A 110 14.00 20.04 -22.62
N HIS A 111 15.25 19.70 -22.97
CA HIS A 111 15.82 18.39 -22.64
C HIS A 111 15.93 18.11 -21.13
N ASP A 112 16.16 19.15 -20.31
CA ASP A 112 16.19 19.03 -18.84
C ASP A 112 14.77 18.80 -18.29
N LEU A 113 13.74 19.42 -18.91
CA LEU A 113 12.34 19.19 -18.59
C LEU A 113 11.94 17.74 -18.90
N ASP A 114 12.27 17.23 -20.09
CA ASP A 114 11.99 15.84 -20.49
C ASP A 114 12.64 14.81 -19.56
N PHE A 115 13.90 15.03 -19.20
CA PHE A 115 14.62 14.15 -18.29
C PHE A 115 13.94 14.11 -16.91
N LYS A 116 13.59 15.27 -16.35
CA LYS A 116 12.89 15.36 -15.06
C LYS A 116 11.46 14.80 -15.11
N THR A 117 10.78 14.95 -16.24
CA THR A 117 9.46 14.37 -16.50
C THR A 117 9.51 12.85 -16.41
N LYS A 118 10.48 12.21 -17.08
CA LYS A 118 10.68 10.75 -16.98
C LYS A 118 10.98 10.28 -15.55
N HIS A 119 11.70 11.07 -14.76
CA HIS A 119 11.95 10.76 -13.34
C HIS A 119 10.67 10.89 -12.51
N ALA A 120 9.89 11.93 -12.75
CA ALA A 120 8.62 12.14 -12.08
C ALA A 120 7.62 11.03 -12.38
N GLN A 121 7.51 10.59 -13.64
CA GLN A 121 6.69 9.45 -14.05
C GLN A 121 7.10 8.18 -13.28
N LYS A 122 8.40 7.85 -13.21
CA LYS A 122 8.90 6.72 -12.41
C LYS A 122 8.52 6.84 -10.93
N PHE A 123 8.65 8.03 -10.33
CA PHE A 123 8.27 8.22 -8.93
C PHE A 123 6.76 8.05 -8.70
N LEU A 124 5.93 8.47 -9.65
CA LEU A 124 4.48 8.32 -9.58
C LEU A 124 4.06 6.86 -9.80
N GLU A 125 4.73 6.12 -10.70
CA GLU A 125 4.55 4.68 -10.88
C GLU A 125 4.93 3.88 -9.63
N GLU A 126 5.98 4.31 -8.92
CA GLU A 126 6.35 3.80 -7.61
C GLU A 126 5.32 4.16 -6.51
N GLY A 127 4.33 5.02 -6.79
CA GLY A 127 3.32 5.44 -5.82
C GLY A 127 3.79 6.51 -4.84
N ASN A 128 4.89 7.21 -5.16
CA ASN A 128 5.36 8.36 -4.41
C ASN A 128 4.63 9.63 -4.85
N LYS A 129 4.54 10.61 -3.95
CA LYS A 129 4.08 11.96 -4.31
C LYS A 129 5.25 12.75 -4.86
N VAL A 130 5.01 13.61 -5.84
CA VAL A 130 6.06 14.45 -6.42
C VAL A 130 5.78 15.92 -6.10
N LYS A 131 6.73 16.61 -5.48
CA LYS A 131 6.73 18.05 -5.28
C LYS A 131 7.69 18.67 -6.29
N ALA A 132 7.15 19.25 -7.36
CA ALA A 132 7.93 20.01 -8.32
C ALA A 132 8.00 21.46 -7.86
N TYR A 133 9.19 22.06 -7.96
CA TYR A 133 9.35 23.47 -7.64
C TYR A 133 10.38 24.18 -8.51
N VAL A 134 10.09 25.42 -8.87
CA VAL A 134 11.05 26.34 -9.48
C VAL A 134 11.62 27.22 -8.38
N GLN A 135 12.95 27.26 -8.26
CA GLN A 135 13.61 28.14 -7.29
C GLN A 135 14.09 29.42 -7.98
N PHE A 136 13.62 30.57 -7.50
CA PHE A 136 14.09 31.87 -7.94
C PHE A 136 15.17 32.38 -6.97
N ALA A 137 16.37 32.61 -7.49
CA ALA A 137 17.48 33.21 -6.76
C ALA A 137 17.64 34.70 -7.12
N GLY A 138 17.64 35.58 -6.11
CA GLY A 138 17.89 37.01 -6.29
C GLY A 138 16.88 37.69 -7.23
N ARG A 139 17.38 38.31 -8.30
CA ARG A 139 16.59 39.06 -9.28
C ARG A 139 15.79 38.18 -10.26
N THR A 140 16.01 36.87 -10.23
CA THR A 140 15.31 35.95 -11.15
C THR A 140 13.82 35.78 -10.83
N ILE A 141 13.34 36.29 -9.69
CA ILE A 141 11.91 36.31 -9.35
C ILE A 141 11.06 37.09 -10.35
N VAL A 142 11.67 38.00 -11.12
CA VAL A 142 11.00 38.72 -12.21
C VAL A 142 10.51 37.75 -13.29
N PHE A 143 11.19 36.62 -13.48
CA PHE A 143 10.81 35.56 -14.45
C PHE A 143 9.80 34.55 -13.86
N LYS A 144 8.91 35.00 -12.96
CA LYS A 144 7.87 34.15 -12.37
C LYS A 144 6.95 33.52 -13.42
N ASP A 145 6.67 34.25 -14.51
CA ASP A 145 5.77 33.79 -15.57
C ASP A 145 6.40 32.62 -16.34
N ARG A 146 7.70 32.71 -16.63
CA ARG A 146 8.47 31.60 -17.21
C ARG A 146 8.52 30.38 -16.29
N GLY A 147 8.66 30.60 -14.97
CA GLY A 147 8.61 29.50 -14.00
C GLY A 147 7.24 28.82 -13.96
N ARG A 148 6.16 29.59 -14.14
CA ARG A 148 4.80 29.05 -14.26
C ARG A 148 4.65 28.20 -15.52
N GLU A 149 5.08 28.71 -16.67
CA GLU A 149 5.04 27.97 -17.94
C GLU A 149 5.79 26.63 -17.86
N ILE A 150 6.96 26.58 -17.20
CA ILE A 150 7.71 25.34 -17.00
C ILE A 150 6.90 24.33 -16.18
N LEU A 151 6.23 24.78 -15.11
CA LEU A 151 5.43 23.90 -14.25
C LEU A 151 4.15 23.45 -14.92
N ASP A 152 3.52 24.30 -15.73
CA ASP A 152 2.32 23.96 -16.50
C ASP A 152 2.64 22.91 -17.58
N ARG A 153 3.72 23.10 -18.36
CA ARG A 153 4.21 22.08 -19.32
C ARG A 153 4.56 20.75 -18.63
N PHE A 154 5.21 20.82 -17.47
CA PHE A 154 5.52 19.63 -16.69
C PHE A 154 4.26 18.92 -16.18
N ALA A 155 3.21 19.67 -15.82
CA ALA A 155 1.93 19.10 -15.41
C ALA A 155 1.23 18.36 -16.56
N GLU A 156 1.21 18.95 -17.76
CA GLU A 156 0.66 18.34 -18.98
C GLU A 156 1.39 17.03 -19.32
N ALA A 157 2.73 17.03 -19.30
CA ALA A 157 3.54 15.87 -19.65
C ALA A 157 3.42 14.69 -18.66
N ILE A 158 2.90 14.94 -17.45
CA ILE A 158 2.75 13.94 -16.37
C ILE A 158 1.28 13.59 -16.13
N GLU A 159 0.36 14.25 -16.82
CA GLU A 159 -1.06 14.07 -16.62
C GLU A 159 -1.48 12.59 -16.74
N GLU A 160 -0.83 11.78 -17.58
CA GLU A 160 -1.14 10.37 -17.70
C GLU A 160 -0.95 9.58 -16.39
N GLN A 161 0.13 9.83 -15.64
CA GLN A 161 0.51 9.07 -14.44
C GLN A 161 0.12 9.77 -13.13
N GLY A 162 0.02 11.10 -13.13
CA GLY A 162 -0.17 11.92 -11.95
C GLY A 162 -1.34 12.90 -12.09
N LYS A 163 -2.03 13.14 -10.97
CA LYS A 163 -3.04 14.19 -10.86
C LYS A 163 -2.44 15.39 -10.09
N PRO A 164 -2.44 16.61 -10.66
CA PRO A 164 -2.04 17.80 -9.92
C PRO A 164 -3.04 18.07 -8.78
N GLU A 165 -2.51 18.37 -7.59
CA GLU A 165 -3.33 18.71 -6.41
C GLU A 165 -3.89 20.14 -6.49
N GLY A 166 -3.26 21.01 -7.28
CA GLY A 166 -3.72 22.36 -7.56
C GLY A 166 -2.81 23.09 -8.54
N TYR A 167 -3.08 24.38 -8.73
CA TYR A 167 -2.29 25.27 -9.59
C TYR A 167 -0.92 25.61 -8.96
N PRO A 168 0.08 26.02 -9.77
CA PRO A 168 1.35 26.52 -9.26
C PRO A 168 1.16 27.69 -8.30
N LYS A 169 1.68 27.58 -7.08
CA LYS A 169 1.58 28.61 -6.04
C LYS A 169 2.96 29.11 -5.64
N MET A 170 3.07 30.40 -5.35
CA MET A 170 4.29 31.01 -4.83
C MET A 170 4.41 30.77 -3.32
N GLU A 171 5.48 30.12 -2.90
CA GLU A 171 5.88 29.92 -1.51
C GLU A 171 7.25 30.60 -1.30
N GLY A 172 7.21 31.91 -0.99
CA GLY A 172 8.40 32.73 -0.83
C GLY A 172 9.20 32.87 -2.12
N LYS A 173 10.42 32.30 -2.16
CA LYS A 173 11.33 32.32 -3.32
C LYS A 173 11.18 31.09 -4.24
N ARG A 174 10.14 30.29 -4.04
CA ARG A 174 9.88 29.08 -4.83
C ARG A 174 8.44 29.11 -5.37
N MET A 175 8.25 28.66 -6.60
CA MET A 175 6.91 28.29 -7.09
C MET A 175 6.78 26.78 -6.99
N ILE A 176 5.72 26.30 -6.37
CA ILE A 176 5.53 24.88 -6.07
C ILE A 176 4.22 24.34 -6.68
N ILE A 177 4.26 23.08 -7.09
CA ILE A 177 3.08 22.28 -7.44
C ILE A 177 3.29 20.85 -6.93
N MET A 178 2.21 20.24 -6.44
CA MET A 178 2.23 18.87 -5.91
C MET A 178 1.42 17.95 -6.81
N PHE A 179 1.97 16.76 -7.06
CA PHE A 179 1.36 15.72 -7.86
C PHE A 179 1.12 14.48 -7.01
N THR A 180 -0.07 13.92 -7.17
CA THR A 180 -0.48 12.67 -6.56
C THR A 180 -0.54 11.57 -7.64
N PRO A 181 -0.07 10.34 -7.34
CA PRO A 181 -0.13 9.26 -8.32
C PRO A 181 -1.59 8.89 -8.62
N LYS A 182 -1.95 8.75 -9.90
CA LYS A 182 -3.31 8.33 -10.33
C LYS A 182 -3.56 6.85 -10.01
N ALA A 183 -2.54 6.02 -10.17
CA ALA A 183 -2.57 4.62 -9.78
C ALA A 183 -1.78 4.43 -8.48
N ILE A 184 -2.45 4.04 -7.40
CA ILE A 184 -1.76 3.54 -6.21
C ILE A 184 -1.26 2.14 -6.59
N PRO A 185 0.06 1.88 -6.63
CA PRO A 185 0.57 0.57 -6.97
C PRO A 185 0.06 -0.43 -5.91
N LYS A 186 -0.84 -1.32 -6.33
CA LYS A 186 -1.24 -2.47 -5.50
C LYS A 186 0.03 -3.28 -5.23
N PRO A 187 0.27 -3.75 -3.99
CA PRO A 187 1.47 -4.51 -3.68
C PRO A 187 1.51 -5.75 -4.56
N LYS A 188 2.43 -5.78 -5.54
CA LYS A 188 2.69 -6.96 -6.37
C LYS A 188 3.23 -8.02 -5.42
N LYS A 189 2.40 -9.00 -5.04
CA LYS A 189 2.85 -10.24 -4.40
C LYS A 189 3.88 -10.87 -5.34
N LYS A 190 5.17 -10.76 -5.02
CA LYS A 190 6.20 -11.54 -5.71
C LYS A 190 5.93 -13.01 -5.39
N ALA A 191 5.60 -13.79 -6.42
CA ALA A 191 5.54 -15.23 -6.35
C ALA A 191 6.95 -15.76 -6.03
N GLU A 192 7.03 -16.65 -5.04
CA GLU A 192 8.23 -17.34 -4.61
C GLU A 192 8.61 -18.41 -5.64
N SER A 193 9.80 -18.31 -6.24
CA SER A 193 10.44 -19.42 -6.96
C SER A 193 11.96 -19.22 -7.06
N SER A 194 12.71 -19.78 -6.10
CA SER A 194 13.98 -20.51 -6.34
C SER A 194 14.57 -21.05 -5.03
N LYS A 195 14.29 -22.34 -4.79
CA LYS A 195 15.08 -23.42 -4.13
C LYS A 195 16.55 -23.09 -3.83
N SER A 196 17.05 -23.25 -2.60
CA SER A 196 17.50 -24.49 -1.91
C SER A 196 18.73 -25.17 -2.54
N GLU A 197 19.79 -25.27 -1.72
CA GLU A 197 20.93 -26.21 -1.75
C GLU A 197 22.17 -25.91 -2.62
N THR A 198 23.30 -25.60 -1.95
CA THR A 198 24.59 -26.24 -2.25
C THR A 198 25.48 -26.24 -1.01
N SER A 199 25.65 -27.42 -0.43
CA SER A 199 26.70 -27.78 0.53
C SER A 199 27.72 -28.71 -0.15
N LYS A 200 28.99 -28.31 -0.11
CA LYS A 200 30.24 -29.10 -0.01
C LYS A 200 30.38 -30.49 -0.71
N SER A 201 31.26 -30.49 -1.71
CA SER A 201 32.52 -31.27 -1.88
C SER A 201 32.60 -32.81 -1.88
N SER A 202 33.41 -33.28 -2.86
CA SER A 202 34.21 -34.54 -2.99
C SER A 202 33.58 -35.67 -3.83
N LYS A 203 34.25 -36.45 -4.70
CA LYS A 203 35.53 -36.47 -5.43
C LYS A 203 35.52 -37.76 -6.29
N SER A 204 36.24 -37.79 -7.43
CA SER A 204 36.61 -38.94 -8.29
C SER A 204 35.54 -39.39 -9.31
N SER A 205 35.82 -39.78 -10.57
CA SER A 205 37.07 -40.13 -11.29
C SER A 205 36.83 -40.24 -12.81
N LYS A 206 37.84 -39.80 -13.59
CA LYS A 206 38.39 -40.32 -14.88
C LYS A 206 37.52 -40.71 -16.10
N GLU A 207 37.77 -39.96 -17.18
CA GLU A 207 38.33 -40.38 -18.50
C GLU A 207 37.84 -41.68 -19.17
N ASN A 208 37.29 -41.56 -20.39
CA ASN A 208 37.98 -42.06 -21.60
C ASN A 208 37.38 -41.52 -22.91
N GLU A 209 38.30 -41.10 -23.78
CA GLU A 209 38.21 -40.69 -25.18
C GLU A 209 38.12 -41.94 -26.08
N SER A 210 37.36 -42.00 -27.18
CA SER A 210 37.90 -41.87 -28.56
C SER A 210 36.88 -42.28 -29.64
N LYS A 211 36.76 -41.46 -30.70
CA LYS A 211 36.68 -41.77 -32.17
C LYS A 211 35.47 -42.61 -32.69
N LYS A 212 34.87 -42.39 -33.87
CA LYS A 212 35.27 -41.75 -35.15
C LYS A 212 34.02 -41.69 -36.10
N VAL A 213 33.91 -40.63 -36.93
CA VAL A 213 33.51 -40.48 -38.38
C VAL A 213 32.57 -41.50 -39.06
N ASP A 214 31.81 -41.29 -40.15
CA ASP A 214 31.38 -40.22 -41.07
C ASP A 214 30.39 -40.94 -42.03
N ALA A 215 29.31 -40.33 -42.51
CA ALA A 215 28.70 -40.63 -43.82
C ALA A 215 27.63 -39.61 -44.23
N LYS A 216 27.72 -39.16 -45.48
CA LYS A 216 26.98 -38.09 -46.15
C LYS A 216 26.43 -38.62 -47.48
N ALA A 217 25.18 -38.30 -47.83
CA ALA A 217 24.62 -38.15 -49.20
C ALA A 217 23.12 -37.79 -49.05
N ASP A 218 22.64 -36.60 -49.41
CA ASP A 218 22.22 -36.12 -50.76
C ASP A 218 21.05 -36.91 -51.38
N GLU A 219 19.86 -36.28 -51.50
CA GLU A 219 19.05 -36.11 -52.74
C GLU A 219 17.66 -35.46 -52.45
N LYS A 220 17.33 -34.35 -53.14
CA LYS A 220 15.97 -33.80 -53.38
C LYS A 220 15.53 -34.26 -54.81
N PRO A 221 14.28 -34.16 -55.34
CA PRO A 221 13.17 -33.21 -55.04
C PRO A 221 11.71 -33.72 -55.32
N LYS A 222 10.76 -32.76 -55.45
CA LYS A 222 9.36 -32.76 -56.01
C LYS A 222 8.20 -32.99 -55.03
N VAL A 223 7.39 -31.97 -54.68
CA VAL A 223 6.34 -31.21 -55.43
C VAL A 223 5.06 -32.02 -55.68
N ILE A 224 3.91 -31.53 -55.16
CA ILE A 224 2.53 -31.45 -55.73
C ILE A 224 1.61 -30.90 -54.60
N LYS A 225 1.14 -29.63 -54.71
CA LYS A 225 -0.26 -29.19 -55.00
C LYS A 225 -1.32 -29.75 -54.03
N SER A 226 -2.38 -29.08 -53.60
CA SER A 226 -2.99 -27.74 -53.72
C SER A 226 -4.38 -27.87 -53.06
N SER A 227 -5.10 -26.75 -52.88
CA SER A 227 -6.54 -26.64 -52.57
C SER A 227 -6.90 -26.70 -51.07
N LYS A 228 -7.83 -25.91 -50.52
CA LYS A 228 -8.73 -24.87 -51.05
C LYS A 228 -9.34 -24.16 -49.83
N GLU A 229 -9.33 -22.82 -49.81
CA GLU A 229 -10.34 -21.99 -49.15
C GLU A 229 -11.69 -22.12 -49.91
N PRO A 230 -12.89 -21.80 -49.35
CA PRO A 230 -13.20 -20.43 -48.88
C PRO A 230 -14.30 -20.22 -47.79
N LYS A 231 -14.30 -19.00 -47.21
CA LYS A 231 -15.43 -18.02 -46.99
C LYS A 231 -16.76 -18.52 -46.37
N ASN A 232 -17.51 -17.81 -45.52
CA ASN A 232 -17.82 -16.37 -45.53
C ASN A 232 -18.67 -15.96 -44.29
N GLU A 233 -18.63 -14.65 -43.98
CA GLU A 233 -19.72 -13.72 -43.56
C GLU A 233 -20.64 -14.04 -42.35
N SER A 234 -20.64 -13.24 -41.29
CA SER A 234 -21.30 -11.92 -41.07
C SER A 234 -22.78 -12.02 -40.66
N GLY A 235 -23.15 -11.34 -39.57
CA GLY A 235 -24.55 -11.20 -39.14
C GLY A 235 -24.71 -10.27 -37.93
N LYS A 236 -25.00 -8.98 -38.21
CA LYS A 236 -25.56 -8.00 -37.27
C LYS A 236 -27.00 -8.39 -36.91
N GLY A 237 -27.45 -7.99 -35.71
CA GLY A 237 -28.86 -8.00 -35.34
C GLY A 237 -29.12 -7.17 -34.08
N SER A 238 -29.58 -5.94 -34.29
CA SER A 238 -30.23 -5.05 -33.33
C SER A 238 -31.73 -5.35 -33.25
N GLU A 239 -32.36 -5.31 -32.08
CA GLU A 239 -33.71 -4.72 -31.93
C GLU A 239 -34.18 -4.55 -30.47
N ASN A 240 -35.04 -3.55 -30.30
CA ASN A 240 -35.54 -2.86 -29.11
C ASN A 240 -36.45 -3.67 -28.17
N LYS A 241 -36.62 -3.16 -26.93
CA LYS A 241 -37.97 -2.91 -26.35
C LYS A 241 -37.95 -1.97 -25.13
N ASP A 242 -38.97 -1.12 -25.13
CA ASP A 242 -39.45 -0.14 -24.15
C ASP A 242 -39.51 -0.59 -22.68
N SER A 243 -39.36 0.35 -21.73
CA SER A 243 -40.51 0.88 -20.97
C SER A 243 -40.14 1.75 -19.74
N LYS A 244 -40.79 2.93 -19.68
CA LYS A 244 -41.25 3.71 -18.51
C LYS A 244 -40.77 3.34 -17.10
N LYS A 245 -40.31 4.35 -16.35
CA LYS A 245 -41.04 4.84 -15.14
C LYS A 245 -40.48 6.15 -14.60
N ASP A 246 -41.36 7.14 -14.54
CA ASP A 246 -41.29 8.32 -13.70
C ASP A 246 -41.19 7.95 -12.21
N GLU A 247 -40.28 8.59 -11.47
CA GLU A 247 -40.46 8.76 -10.03
C GLU A 247 -39.80 10.06 -9.56
N LYS A 248 -40.67 11.05 -9.30
CA LYS A 248 -40.37 12.27 -8.52
C LYS A 248 -40.17 11.88 -7.06
N ILE A 249 -39.11 12.37 -6.42
CA ILE A 249 -39.03 12.48 -4.95
C ILE A 249 -38.62 13.91 -4.57
N PRO A 250 -39.27 14.52 -3.56
CA PRO A 250 -39.27 15.97 -3.33
C PRO A 250 -38.10 16.48 -2.46
N THR A 251 -37.87 17.78 -2.60
CA THR A 251 -36.96 18.62 -1.82
C THR A 251 -37.40 18.71 -0.35
N THR A 252 -36.52 18.31 0.57
CA THR A 252 -36.71 18.52 2.01
C THR A 252 -36.14 19.86 2.46
N LYS A 253 -36.95 20.50 3.31
CA LYS A 253 -36.91 21.89 3.73
C LYS A 253 -35.97 22.08 4.92
N LYS A 254 -35.15 23.11 4.83
CA LYS A 254 -34.25 23.67 5.87
C LYS A 254 -35.04 24.01 7.15
N PRO A 255 -34.61 23.61 8.36
CA PRO A 255 -35.22 24.09 9.60
C PRO A 255 -34.63 25.44 10.04
N SER A 256 -35.51 26.40 10.34
CA SER A 256 -35.20 27.70 10.96
C SER A 256 -34.90 27.54 12.46
N PRO A 257 -34.01 28.36 13.06
CA PRO A 257 -33.69 28.32 14.48
C PRO A 257 -34.76 29.03 15.34
N LYS A 258 -35.08 28.43 16.49
CA LYS A 258 -35.97 28.99 17.53
C LYS A 258 -35.32 30.20 18.22
N LYS A 259 -36.12 31.25 18.44
CA LYS A 259 -35.81 32.42 19.25
C LYS A 259 -35.76 32.05 20.73
N ASP A 260 -34.65 32.34 21.39
CA ASP A 260 -34.59 32.56 22.84
C ASP A 260 -35.31 33.86 23.17
N LYS A 261 -36.28 33.81 24.09
CA LYS A 261 -36.80 34.97 24.80
C LYS A 261 -36.11 35.00 26.16
N GLY A 262 -35.33 36.05 26.40
CA GLY A 262 -34.86 36.40 27.74
C GLY A 262 -36.04 36.87 28.60
N GLU A 263 -36.13 36.33 29.81
CA GLU A 263 -36.80 36.96 30.94
C GLU A 263 -35.77 37.80 31.68
N GLU A 264 -36.10 39.08 31.83
CA GLU A 264 -35.42 40.02 32.70
C GLU A 264 -36.46 40.49 33.72
N LYS A 265 -36.04 40.49 34.99
CA LYS A 265 -36.71 40.88 36.25
C LYS A 265 -37.38 39.77 37.05
#